data_AF-A0A0Q4CQ29-F1
#
_entry.id   AF-A0A0Q4CQ29-F1
#
_cell.length_a   1.000
_cell.length_b   1.000
_cell.length_c   1.000
_cell.angle_alpha   90.00
_cell.angle_beta   90.00
_cell.angle_gamma   90.00
#
_symmetry.space_group_name_H-M   'P 1'
#
loop_
_entity.id
_entity.type
_entity.pdbx_description
1 polymer ?
#
loop_
_entity_poly.entity_id
_entity_poly.type
_entity_poly.pdbx_seq_one_letter_code
_entity_poly.pdbx_strand_id
1 'polypeptide(L)' 'MTRLSQRAAEMAATFMIGDGLLGLLQPRRHVALWQEQAGGAQWLVRPFVGRPTLRRAYAVAQIAAGLALAARQRP' A
#
# COMPACT_ATOMS: atom_id res chain seq x y z
N MET A 1 -16.98 -16.56 -5.01
CA MET A 1 -15.65 -16.14 -5.52
C MET A 1 -15.02 -17.31 -6.25
N THR A 2 -14.45 -17.10 -7.43
CA THR A 2 -13.64 -18.12 -8.10
C THR A 2 -12.28 -18.26 -7.39
N ARG A 3 -11.57 -19.39 -7.53
CA ARG A 3 -10.21 -19.55 -6.96
C ARG A 3 -9.24 -18.45 -7.41
N LEU A 4 -9.39 -17.99 -8.66
CA LEU A 4 -8.64 -16.85 -9.21
C LEU A 4 -8.91 -15.56 -8.43
N SER A 5 -10.17 -15.25 -8.12
CA SER A 5 -10.51 -14.06 -7.33
C SER A 5 -10.03 -14.14 -5.88
N GLN A 6 -9.96 -15.33 -5.27
CA GLN A 6 -9.34 -15.51 -3.94
C GLN A 6 -7.83 -15.24 -4.01
N ARG A 7 -7.12 -15.85 -4.97
CA ARG A 7 -5.68 -15.59 -5.15
C ARG A 7 -5.38 -14.12 -5.45
N ALA A 8 -6.20 -13.47 -6.25
CA ALA A 8 -6.07 -12.04 -6.51
C ALA A 8 -6.29 -11.19 -5.24
N ALA A 9 -7.27 -11.56 -4.40
CA ALA A 9 -7.50 -10.90 -3.11
C ALA A 9 -6.30 -11.11 -2.16
N GLU A 10 -5.72 -12.30 -2.11
CA GLU A 10 -4.53 -12.59 -1.31
C GLU A 10 -3.30 -11.78 -1.79
N MET A 11 -3.10 -11.71 -3.10
CA MET A 11 -2.04 -10.89 -3.69
C MET A 11 -2.25 -9.41 -3.36
N ALA A 12 -3.47 -8.90 -3.47
CA ALA A 12 -3.80 -7.52 -3.12
C ALA A 12 -3.55 -7.25 -1.63
N ALA A 13 -4.00 -8.14 -0.75
CA ALA A 13 -3.77 -8.02 0.69
C ALA A 13 -2.27 -7.98 1.03
N THR A 14 -1.49 -8.89 0.44
CA THR A 14 -0.03 -8.93 0.60
C THR A 14 0.62 -7.63 0.15
N PHE A 15 0.22 -7.12 -1.03
CA PHE A 15 0.75 -5.87 -1.55
C PHE A 15 0.41 -4.67 -0.66
N MET A 16 -0.84 -4.58 -0.18
CA MET A 16 -1.28 -3.51 0.73
C MET A 16 -0.50 -3.51 2.04
N ILE A 17 -0.26 -4.69 2.62
CA ILE A 17 0.50 -4.82 3.86
C ILE A 17 1.97 -4.45 3.62
N GLY A 18 2.60 -4.97 2.56
CA GLY A 18 3.99 -4.68 2.23
C GLY A 18 4.22 -3.19 1.91
N ASP A 19 3.38 -2.59 1.07
CA ASP A 19 3.43 -1.17 0.73
C ASP A 19 3.19 -0.29 1.96
N GLY A 20 2.22 -0.67 2.80
CA GLY A 20 1.95 -0.01 4.07
C GLY A 20 3.15 -0.06 5.01
N LEU A 21 3.81 -1.21 5.17
CA LEU A 21 5.02 -1.32 6.01
C LEU A 21 6.15 -0.43 5.51
N LEU A 22 6.39 -0.39 4.19
CA LEU A 22 7.38 0.51 3.59
C LEU A 22 7.02 1.99 3.81
N GLY A 23 5.74 2.34 3.64
CA GLY A 23 5.23 3.68 3.90
C GLY A 23 5.28 4.11 5.37
N LEU A 24 5.16 3.16 6.30
CA LEU A 24 5.22 3.41 7.74
C LEU A 24 6.67 3.61 8.22
N LEU A 25 7.54 2.66 7.86
CA LEU A 25 8.92 2.59 8.34
C LEU A 25 9.84 3.55 7.59
N GLN A 26 9.62 3.72 6.28
CA GLN A 26 10.52 4.47 5.40
C GLN A 26 9.78 5.49 4.51
N PRO A 27 8.89 6.35 5.06
CA PRO A 27 7.97 7.19 4.29
C PRO A 27 8.67 8.10 3.29
N ARG A 28 9.78 8.73 3.69
CA ARG A 28 10.50 9.69 2.83
C ARG A 28 11.15 8.99 1.64
N ARG A 29 11.92 7.92 1.88
CA ARG A 29 12.57 7.14 0.83
C ARG A 29 11.54 6.51 -0.10
N HIS A 30 10.50 5.91 0.49
CA HIS A 30 9.44 5.27 -0.27
C HIS A 30 8.74 6.26 -1.20
N VAL A 31 8.32 7.44 -0.71
CA VAL A 31 7.72 8.48 -1.57
C VAL A 31 8.71 8.98 -2.62
N ALA A 32 9.97 9.25 -2.24
CA ALA A 32 10.99 9.79 -3.15
C ALA A 32 11.24 8.93 -4.41
N LEU A 33 11.25 7.59 -4.26
CA LEU A 33 11.45 6.67 -5.39
C LEU A 33 10.36 6.77 -6.47
N TRP A 34 9.20 7.32 -6.15
CA TRP A 34 8.05 7.40 -7.06
C TRP A 34 7.75 8.84 -7.51
N GLN A 35 8.56 9.83 -7.14
CA GLN A 35 8.29 11.23 -7.48
C GLN A 35 8.55 11.55 -8.95
N GLU A 36 9.48 10.85 -9.58
CA GLU A 36 9.95 11.15 -10.94
C GLU A 36 10.02 9.89 -11.79
N GLN A 37 9.70 10.03 -13.09
CA GLN A 37 9.81 8.95 -14.09
C GLN A 37 9.06 7.65 -13.69
N ALA A 38 8.00 7.80 -12.90
CA ALA A 38 7.36 6.71 -12.19
C ALA A 38 6.15 6.12 -12.94
N GLY A 39 6.08 6.25 -14.27
CA GLY A 39 5.00 5.70 -15.09
C GLY A 39 3.60 6.16 -14.68
N GLY A 40 3.46 7.36 -14.10
CA GLY A 40 2.20 7.90 -13.59
C GLY A 40 1.99 7.74 -12.08
N ALA A 41 2.75 6.87 -11.39
CA ALA A 41 2.68 6.73 -9.93
C ALA A 41 3.08 8.01 -9.17
N GLN A 42 3.82 8.92 -9.83
CA GLN A 42 4.11 10.27 -9.35
C GLN A 42 2.86 11.05 -8.91
N TRP A 43 1.71 10.83 -9.57
CA TRP A 43 0.45 11.46 -9.18
C TRP A 43 -0.12 10.91 -7.87
N LEU A 44 0.05 9.61 -7.63
CA LEU A 44 -0.41 8.95 -6.41
C LEU A 44 0.41 9.35 -5.19
N VAL A 45 1.71 9.59 -5.36
CA VAL A 45 2.59 9.96 -4.25
C VAL A 45 2.64 11.46 -3.96
N ARG A 46 2.18 12.30 -4.91
CA ARG A 46 2.19 13.76 -4.79
C ARG A 46 1.59 14.32 -3.49
N PRO A 47 0.45 13.82 -2.97
CA PRO A 47 -0.12 14.32 -1.70
C PRO A 47 0.78 14.09 -0.49
N PHE A 48 1.70 13.13 -0.57
CA PHE A 48 2.58 12.72 0.53
C PHE A 48 3.96 13.39 0.49
N VAL A 49 4.29 14.11 -0.58
CA VAL A 49 5.57 14.82 -0.73
C VAL A 49 5.72 15.87 0.37
N GLY A 50 6.83 15.82 1.09
CA GLY A 50 7.08 16.68 2.26
C GLY A 50 6.21 16.38 3.50
N ARG A 51 5.30 15.39 3.44
CA ARG A 51 4.33 15.08 4.49
C ARG A 51 4.48 13.63 5.00
N PRO A 52 5.60 13.27 5.65
CA PRO A 52 5.87 11.88 6.06
C PRO A 52 4.85 11.35 7.07
N THR A 53 4.32 12.20 7.97
CA THR A 53 3.29 11.79 8.94
C THR A 53 1.99 11.39 8.24
N LEU A 54 1.59 12.11 7.18
CA LEU A 54 0.41 11.76 6.38
C LEU A 54 0.61 10.40 5.68
N ARG A 55 1.80 10.13 5.13
CA ARG A 55 2.11 8.82 4.52
C ARG A 55 2.07 7.68 5.54
N ARG A 56 2.53 7.91 6.77
CA ARG A 56 2.44 6.92 7.87
C ARG A 56 1.00 6.64 8.28
N ALA A 57 0.17 7.69 8.40
CA ALA A 57 -1.25 7.51 8.70
C ALA A 57 -1.95 6.70 7.61
N TYR A 58 -1.69 7.04 6.33
CA TYR A 58 -2.19 6.26 5.19
C TYR A 58 -1.68 4.82 5.21
N ALA A 59 -0.41 4.59 5.55
CA ALA A 59 0.16 3.26 5.69
C ALA A 59 -0.56 2.41 6.75
N VAL A 60 -0.86 2.96 7.92
CA VAL A 60 -1.60 2.24 8.96
C VAL A 60 -2.99 1.83 8.45
N ALA A 61 -3.70 2.75 7.78
CA ALA A 61 -5.00 2.44 7.18
C ALA A 61 -4.88 1.35 6.09
N GLN A 62 -3.84 1.40 5.27
CA GLN A 62 -3.58 0.44 4.21
C GLN A 62 -3.25 -0.96 4.75
N ILE A 63 -2.43 -1.05 5.81
CA ILE A 63 -2.14 -2.31 6.51
C ILE A 63 -3.44 -2.88 7.09
N ALA A 64 -4.23 -2.08 7.80
CA ALA A 64 -5.48 -2.52 8.39
C ALA A 64 -6.46 -3.04 7.32
N ALA A 65 -6.56 -2.36 6.18
CA ALA A 65 -7.39 -2.80 5.07
C ALA A 65 -6.88 -4.11 4.43
N GLY A 66 -5.56 -4.27 4.26
CA GLY A 66 -4.95 -5.50 3.77
C GLY A 66 -5.19 -6.68 4.72
N LEU A 67 -5.04 -6.47 6.03
CA LEU A 67 -5.35 -7.49 7.05
C LEU A 67 -6.83 -7.85 7.06
N ALA A 68 -7.73 -6.87 6.94
CA ALA A 68 -9.16 -7.13 6.86
C ALA A 68 -9.54 -7.91 5.59
N LEU A 69 -8.89 -7.62 4.46
CA LEU A 69 -9.07 -8.38 3.21
C LEU A 69 -8.58 -9.81 3.36
N ALA A 70 -7.38 -10.02 3.92
CA ALA A 70 -6.80 -11.33 4.21
C ALA A 70 -7.71 -12.16 5.14
N ALA A 71 -8.15 -11.58 6.25
CA ALA A 71 -9.00 -12.27 7.24
C ALA A 71 -10.38 -12.70 6.70
N ARG A 72 -10.86 -12.06 5.63
CA ARG A 72 -12.14 -12.43 4.98
C ARG A 72 -12.00 -13.61 4.02
N GLN A 73 -10.77 -14.00 3.67
CA GLN A 73 -10.54 -15.14 2.80
C GLN A 73 -10.70 -16.43 3.58
N ARG A 74 -11.33 -17.41 2.93
CA ARG A 74 -11.54 -18.76 3.47
C ARG A 74 -10.87 -19.76 2.54
N PRO A 75 -10.25 -20.81 3.09
CA PRO A 75 -9.65 -21.89 2.30
C PRO A 75 -10.68 -22.61 1.43
#